data_AF-A0A642C4F2-F1
#
_entry.id   AF-A0A642C4F2-F1
#
_cell.length_a   1.000
_cell.length_b   1.000
_cell.length_c   1.000
_cell.angle_alpha   90.00
_cell.angle_beta   90.00
_cell.angle_gamma   90.00
#
_symmetry.space_group_name_H-M   'P 1'
#
loop_
_entity.id
_entity.type
_entity.pdbx_description
1 polymer ?
#
loop_
_entity_poly.entity_id
_entity_poly.type
_entity_poly.pdbx_seq_one_letter_code
_entity_poly.pdbx_strand_id
1 'polypeptide(L)'
;MNLKFLLCGIAIGLLTGSAWAVNYTPEQVNAHISLKVPGNKAKQYPLILKRTQNDNSAYQLVASENIPLTISQKVKEANGRLHIDMCITALEDVYFNYGQNVSTGFRHDDCLFYMPGFWYRRNLRSPKEAPSFHTSDSWVVREDRLSAPLTGIYNEKDKRYMTVNRLDKFTTDALTTHKEGEVILSGKTSLGFTGFENQNGVAALSFGFPYEEAPRSYIRKLTLAPKVKAFQLLKKGENIMLTWEISENSADDFSDFVRHAWEYSYDTYAPKPVDTPYSISDMKQTLSNYFVNSLVSKPELTYNSGVGLRTDDCKSNGEAEIGFVGRVLLNSFNAWEYGWETNREELKENSLK
;
A
#
# COMPACT_ATOMS: atom_id res chain seq x y z
N MET A 1 -16.99 -59.30 -39.19
CA MET A 1 -15.53 -59.10 -39.17
C MET A 1 -15.25 -57.73 -39.78
N ASN A 2 -14.67 -56.72 -39.13
CA ASN A 2 -13.95 -56.67 -37.87
C ASN A 2 -14.15 -55.32 -37.17
N LEU A 3 -14.35 -55.44 -35.87
CA LEU A 3 -14.29 -54.43 -34.82
C LEU A 3 -12.89 -53.77 -34.84
N LYS A 4 -12.79 -52.44 -34.94
CA LYS A 4 -11.72 -51.61 -34.32
C LYS A 4 -11.85 -50.13 -34.70
N PHE A 5 -11.76 -49.30 -33.64
CA PHE A 5 -11.68 -47.84 -33.57
C PHE A 5 -12.99 -47.06 -33.59
N LEU A 6 -13.29 -46.19 -32.63
CA LEU A 6 -13.03 -46.08 -31.19
C LEU A 6 -13.98 -44.94 -30.79
N LEU A 7 -14.69 -45.08 -29.67
CA LEU A 7 -15.53 -44.02 -29.12
C LEU A 7 -14.70 -42.74 -28.87
N CYS A 8 -15.16 -41.61 -29.41
CA CYS A 8 -14.77 -40.28 -28.93
C CYS A 8 -16.01 -39.57 -28.38
N GLY A 9 -16.34 -39.90 -27.12
CA GLY A 9 -17.07 -39.00 -26.23
C GLY A 9 -16.11 -38.54 -25.14
N ILE A 10 -15.89 -37.23 -25.02
CA ILE A 10 -15.34 -36.53 -23.84
C ILE A 10 -16.02 -35.14 -23.89
N ALA A 11 -17.11 -34.92 -23.16
CA ALA A 11 -17.14 -34.46 -21.77
C ALA A 11 -16.67 -33.00 -21.62
N ILE A 12 -17.63 -32.18 -21.20
CA ILE A 12 -17.58 -30.74 -20.92
C ILE A 12 -16.56 -30.44 -19.81
N GLY A 13 -15.67 -29.47 -20.05
CA GLY A 13 -14.93 -28.78 -19.00
C GLY A 13 -15.49 -27.39 -18.79
N LEU A 14 -16.63 -27.29 -18.10
CA LEU A 14 -17.03 -26.05 -17.45
C LEU A 14 -16.00 -25.84 -16.32
N LEU A 15 -15.06 -24.93 -16.55
CA LEU A 15 -14.31 -24.29 -15.47
C LEU A 15 -15.30 -23.46 -14.66
N THR A 16 -16.09 -24.13 -13.81
CA THR A 16 -16.70 -23.47 -12.67
C THR A 16 -15.53 -23.14 -11.75
N GLY A 17 -14.98 -21.93 -11.90
CA GLY A 17 -14.21 -21.34 -10.83
C GLY A 17 -15.09 -21.42 -9.59
N SER A 18 -14.64 -22.18 -8.59
CA SER A 18 -15.24 -22.15 -7.28
C SER A 18 -15.10 -20.72 -6.79
N ALA A 19 -16.18 -19.94 -6.90
CA ALA A 19 -16.29 -18.65 -6.25
C ALA A 19 -16.25 -18.95 -4.76
N TRP A 20 -15.07 -18.76 -4.15
CA TRP A 20 -14.93 -18.79 -2.71
C TRP A 20 -15.58 -17.52 -2.20
N ALA A 21 -16.77 -17.65 -1.62
CA ALA A 21 -17.40 -16.55 -0.93
C ALA A 21 -16.56 -16.25 0.33
N VAL A 22 -16.04 -15.03 0.42
CA VAL A 22 -15.41 -14.55 1.64
C VAL A 22 -16.43 -14.71 2.75
N ASN A 23 -16.15 -15.55 3.74
CA ASN A 23 -16.96 -15.58 4.95
C ASN A 23 -16.72 -14.24 5.67
N TYR A 24 -17.71 -13.35 5.61
CA TYR A 24 -17.77 -12.13 6.40
C TYR A 24 -18.90 -12.26 7.40
N THR A 25 -18.57 -12.88 8.53
CA THR A 25 -19.49 -13.04 9.64
C THR A 25 -19.09 -12.12 10.80
N PRO A 26 -20.03 -11.72 11.67
CA PRO A 26 -19.71 -10.93 12.85
C PRO A 26 -18.58 -11.51 13.72
N GLU A 27 -18.41 -12.83 13.74
CA GLU A 27 -17.39 -13.52 14.53
C GLU A 27 -15.96 -13.33 13.97
N GLN A 28 -15.84 -13.05 12.67
CA GLN A 28 -14.54 -12.81 12.02
C GLN A 28 -14.12 -11.34 12.05
N VAL A 29 -15.03 -10.45 12.45
CA VAL A 29 -14.81 -9.01 12.43
C VAL A 29 -14.57 -8.49 13.84
N ASN A 30 -13.45 -7.80 14.03
CA ASN A 30 -13.20 -7.04 15.24
C ASN A 30 -13.13 -5.55 14.86
N ALA A 31 -14.10 -4.76 15.31
CA ALA A 31 -14.16 -3.33 15.02
C ALA A 31 -14.07 -2.53 16.33
N HIS A 32 -13.48 -1.34 16.24
CA HIS A 32 -13.41 -0.41 17.36
C HIS A 32 -13.46 1.04 16.88
N ILE A 33 -13.85 1.93 17.79
CA ILE A 33 -13.77 3.38 17.61
C ILE A 33 -13.02 3.98 18.79
N SER A 34 -12.05 4.84 18.51
CA SER A 34 -11.33 5.62 19.51
C SER A 34 -11.81 7.06 19.46
N LEU A 35 -12.20 7.61 20.60
CA LEU A 35 -12.66 8.99 20.72
C LEU A 35 -11.64 9.81 21.50
N LYS A 36 -11.38 11.03 21.03
CA LYS A 36 -10.35 11.90 21.58
C LYS A 36 -10.94 13.22 22.07
N VAL A 37 -10.61 13.58 23.30
CA VAL A 37 -10.78 14.95 23.80
C VAL A 37 -9.41 15.64 23.74
N PRO A 38 -9.28 16.84 23.14
CA PRO A 38 -8.03 17.60 23.18
C PRO A 38 -7.47 17.68 24.61
N GLY A 39 -6.17 17.43 24.77
CA GLY A 39 -5.49 17.39 26.08
C GLY A 39 -5.59 16.07 26.87
N ASN A 40 -6.47 15.12 26.51
CA ASN A 40 -6.63 13.84 27.20
C ASN A 40 -6.24 12.64 26.32
N LYS A 41 -5.90 11.48 26.89
CA LYS A 41 -5.71 10.26 26.08
C LYS A 41 -7.02 9.84 25.40
N ALA A 42 -6.93 9.21 24.23
CA ALA A 42 -8.11 8.66 23.57
C ALA A 42 -8.71 7.50 24.39
N LYS A 43 -10.04 7.38 24.38
CA LYS A 43 -10.75 6.20 24.89
C LYS A 43 -11.20 5.35 23.72
N GLN A 44 -10.81 4.07 23.72
CA GLN A 44 -11.22 3.09 22.71
C GLN A 44 -12.47 2.35 23.17
N TYR A 45 -13.41 2.15 22.25
CA TYR A 45 -14.66 1.45 22.43
C TYR A 45 -14.71 0.29 21.42
N PRO A 46 -14.72 -0.97 21.88
CA PRO A 46 -15.02 -2.10 21.03
C PRO A 46 -16.44 -1.98 20.46
N LEU A 47 -16.62 -2.40 19.22
CA LEU A 47 -17.90 -2.35 18.51
C LEU A 47 -18.40 -3.75 18.21
N ILE A 48 -19.66 -4.00 18.57
CA ILE A 48 -20.35 -5.25 18.26
C ILE A 48 -21.17 -5.05 16.99
N LEU A 49 -20.91 -5.89 15.99
CA LEU A 49 -21.69 -5.93 14.75
C LEU A 49 -23.06 -6.57 15.02
N LYS A 50 -24.12 -5.77 14.93
CA LYS A 50 -25.51 -6.24 15.05
C LYS A 50 -26.21 -6.15 13.71
N ARG A 51 -26.67 -7.28 13.19
CA ARG A 51 -27.44 -7.33 11.95
C ARG A 51 -28.77 -6.58 12.13
N THR A 52 -29.16 -5.79 11.14
CA THR A 52 -30.46 -5.12 11.15
C THR A 52 -31.58 -6.13 10.83
N GLN A 53 -32.73 -6.00 11.48
CA GLN A 53 -33.81 -7.02 11.38
C GLN A 53 -34.39 -7.17 9.97
N ASN A 54 -34.25 -6.16 9.10
CA ASN A 54 -34.91 -6.09 7.79
C ASN A 54 -33.94 -6.20 6.60
N ASP A 55 -32.63 -6.24 6.84
CA ASP A 55 -31.63 -6.33 5.76
C ASP A 55 -30.42 -7.16 6.24
N ASN A 56 -30.27 -8.35 5.66
CA ASN A 56 -29.19 -9.28 5.96
C ASN A 56 -27.79 -8.76 5.58
N SER A 57 -27.74 -7.75 4.71
CA SER A 57 -26.51 -7.09 4.29
C SER A 57 -26.16 -5.89 5.19
N ALA A 58 -27.07 -5.39 6.02
CA ALA A 58 -26.85 -4.19 6.82
C ALA A 58 -26.63 -4.50 8.30
N TYR A 59 -25.64 -3.83 8.87
CA TYR A 59 -25.24 -3.97 10.27
C TYR A 59 -25.10 -2.60 10.93
N GLN A 60 -25.47 -2.55 12.21
CA GLN A 60 -25.12 -1.47 13.12
C GLN A 60 -23.90 -1.89 13.93
N LEU A 61 -22.94 -1.00 14.12
CA LEU A 61 -21.77 -1.24 14.96
C LEU A 61 -22.00 -0.50 16.27
N VAL A 62 -22.22 -1.26 17.34
CA VAL A 62 -22.72 -0.72 18.63
C VAL A 62 -21.68 -0.91 19.72
N ALA A 63 -21.32 0.18 20.39
CA ALA A 63 -20.49 0.13 21.60
C ALA A 63 -21.32 -0.31 22.82
N SER A 64 -20.65 -0.84 23.85
CA SER A 64 -21.30 -1.20 25.13
C SER A 64 -21.78 0.02 25.93
N GLU A 65 -21.17 1.17 25.68
CA GLU A 65 -21.50 2.46 26.30
C GLU A 65 -22.05 3.42 25.24
N ASN A 66 -22.80 4.43 25.68
CA ASN A 66 -23.25 5.50 24.79
C ASN A 66 -22.05 6.29 24.26
N ILE A 67 -21.98 6.44 22.95
CA ILE A 67 -20.98 7.24 22.24
C ILE A 67 -21.67 8.29 21.36
N PRO A 68 -21.03 9.45 21.09
CA PRO A 68 -21.61 10.54 20.30
C PRO A 68 -21.60 10.26 18.79
N LEU A 69 -21.73 9.00 18.38
CA LEU A 69 -21.64 8.53 17.00
C LEU A 69 -22.69 7.46 16.73
N THR A 70 -23.22 7.43 15.52
CA THR A 70 -23.87 6.24 14.95
C THR A 70 -22.97 5.66 13.86
N ILE A 71 -22.80 4.35 13.87
CA ILE A 71 -21.90 3.64 12.95
C ILE A 71 -22.68 2.50 12.32
N SER A 72 -22.71 2.47 10.99
CA SER A 72 -23.38 1.42 10.23
C SER A 72 -22.52 0.97 9.07
N GLN A 73 -22.71 -0.27 8.65
CA GLN A 73 -22.08 -0.83 7.45
C GLN A 73 -23.12 -1.59 6.63
N LYS A 74 -22.95 -1.57 5.31
CA LYS A 74 -23.67 -2.43 4.39
C LYS A 74 -22.67 -3.26 3.60
N VAL A 75 -22.82 -4.58 3.67
CA VAL A 75 -21.90 -5.56 3.10
C VAL A 75 -22.57 -6.23 1.92
N LYS A 76 -22.15 -5.90 0.71
CA LYS A 76 -22.71 -6.45 -0.53
C LYS A 76 -21.71 -7.40 -1.17
N GLU A 77 -22.19 -8.52 -1.66
CA GLU A 77 -21.38 -9.39 -2.50
C GLU A 77 -21.61 -9.04 -3.97
N ALA A 78 -20.54 -8.82 -4.71
CA ALA A 78 -20.55 -8.58 -6.15
C ALA A 78 -19.33 -9.26 -6.79
N ASN A 79 -19.58 -10.15 -7.76
CA ASN A 79 -18.54 -10.85 -8.51
C ASN A 79 -17.50 -11.59 -7.64
N GLY A 80 -17.95 -12.23 -6.55
CA GLY A 80 -17.07 -12.94 -5.61
C GLY A 80 -16.22 -12.03 -4.72
N ARG A 81 -16.58 -10.74 -4.64
CA ARG A 81 -15.93 -9.75 -3.77
C ARG A 81 -16.96 -9.11 -2.85
N LEU A 82 -16.52 -8.76 -1.65
CA LEU A 82 -17.36 -8.10 -0.66
C LEU A 82 -17.07 -6.61 -0.63
N HIS A 83 -18.09 -5.79 -0.86
CA HIS A 83 -18.04 -4.34 -0.65
C HIS A 83 -18.62 -4.00 0.70
N ILE A 84 -17.81 -3.36 1.54
CA ILE A 84 -18.18 -2.83 2.84
C ILE A 84 -18.38 -1.32 2.69
N ASP A 85 -19.63 -0.90 2.58
CA ASP A 85 -20.03 0.52 2.58
C ASP A 85 -20.30 0.95 4.03
N MET A 86 -19.42 1.76 4.61
CA MET A 86 -19.52 2.24 5.98
C MET A 86 -20.01 3.68 6.03
N CYS A 87 -20.82 3.98 7.05
CA CYS A 87 -21.26 5.32 7.40
C CYS A 87 -21.02 5.56 8.89
N ILE A 88 -20.26 6.60 9.22
CA ILE A 88 -20.09 7.10 10.59
C ILE A 88 -20.72 8.49 10.63
N THR A 89 -21.73 8.69 11.48
CA THR A 89 -22.42 9.98 11.65
C THR A 89 -22.24 10.51 13.06
N ALA A 90 -21.92 11.80 13.19
CA ALA A 90 -21.75 12.46 14.46
C ALA A 90 -23.07 12.96 15.06
N LEU A 91 -23.34 12.56 16.30
CA LEU A 91 -24.45 13.08 17.11
C LEU A 91 -24.04 14.37 17.85
N GLU A 92 -22.75 14.52 18.11
CA GLU A 92 -22.09 15.69 18.71
C GLU A 92 -20.72 15.90 18.05
N ASP A 93 -20.10 17.06 18.25
CA ASP A 93 -18.75 17.32 17.79
C ASP A 93 -17.76 16.36 18.46
N VAL A 94 -17.04 15.58 17.67
CA VAL A 94 -16.16 14.53 18.19
C VAL A 94 -14.93 14.31 17.34
N TYR A 95 -13.78 14.11 17.97
CA TYR A 95 -12.59 13.61 17.31
C TYR A 95 -12.57 12.10 17.37
N PHE A 96 -12.49 11.44 16.21
CA PHE A 96 -12.62 9.98 16.13
C PHE A 96 -11.48 9.33 15.33
N ASN A 97 -11.28 8.03 15.62
CA ASN A 97 -10.48 7.11 14.82
C ASN A 97 -11.16 5.73 14.82
N TYR A 98 -11.49 5.23 13.64
CA TYR A 98 -12.14 3.94 13.43
C TYR A 98 -11.13 2.92 12.93
N GLY A 99 -11.20 1.69 13.44
CA GLY A 99 -10.40 0.56 12.97
C GLY A 99 -11.22 -0.72 12.92
N GLN A 100 -10.95 -1.56 11.92
CA GLN A 100 -11.55 -2.86 11.73
C GLN A 100 -10.51 -3.89 11.30
N ASN A 101 -10.61 -5.07 11.89
CA ASN A 101 -9.89 -6.26 11.47
C ASN A 101 -10.86 -7.31 10.93
N VAL A 102 -10.46 -8.02 9.89
CA VAL A 102 -11.15 -9.19 9.35
C VAL A 102 -10.20 -10.37 9.40
N SER A 103 -10.55 -11.36 10.23
CA SER A 103 -9.79 -12.59 10.37
C SER A 103 -9.89 -13.43 9.11
N THR A 104 -8.74 -13.84 8.57
CA THR A 104 -8.68 -14.69 7.36
C THR A 104 -8.89 -16.17 7.67
N GLY A 105 -8.77 -16.56 8.95
CA GLY A 105 -8.69 -17.97 9.35
C GLY A 105 -7.37 -18.65 8.97
N PHE A 106 -6.45 -17.98 8.28
CA PHE A 106 -5.15 -18.54 7.94
C PHE A 106 -4.22 -18.52 9.15
N ARG A 107 -3.45 -19.59 9.33
CA ARG A 107 -2.40 -19.61 10.35
C ARG A 107 -1.32 -18.62 9.97
N HIS A 108 -1.03 -17.66 10.83
CA HIS A 108 -0.14 -16.53 10.55
C HIS A 108 1.26 -17.00 10.09
N ASP A 109 1.81 -18.05 10.71
CA ASP A 109 3.12 -18.60 10.37
C ASP A 109 3.21 -19.27 8.98
N ASP A 110 2.07 -19.55 8.34
CA ASP A 110 2.00 -20.09 6.98
C ASP A 110 1.79 -18.98 5.94
N CYS A 111 1.71 -17.72 6.38
CA CYS A 111 1.39 -16.60 5.51
C CYS A 111 2.62 -15.82 5.04
N LEU A 112 2.47 -15.24 3.85
CA LEU A 112 3.28 -14.16 3.30
C LEU A 112 2.38 -12.95 3.09
N PHE A 113 2.96 -11.76 3.24
CA PHE A 113 2.20 -10.52 3.28
C PHE A 113 2.61 -9.60 2.15
N TYR A 114 1.67 -8.78 1.70
CA TYR A 114 1.88 -7.84 0.62
C TYR A 114 1.18 -6.52 0.89
N MET A 115 1.94 -5.43 0.79
CA MET A 115 1.46 -4.05 0.76
C MET A 115 2.22 -3.35 -0.38
N PRO A 116 1.57 -2.99 -1.50
CA PRO A 116 2.24 -2.53 -2.72
C PRO A 116 3.28 -1.42 -2.49
N GLY A 117 4.52 -1.66 -2.94
CA GLY A 117 5.62 -0.70 -2.80
C GLY A 117 6.26 -0.63 -1.40
N PHE A 118 5.64 -1.21 -0.38
CA PHE A 118 6.11 -1.16 1.01
C PHE A 118 6.55 -2.53 1.54
N TRP A 119 5.81 -3.59 1.22
CA TRP A 119 6.00 -4.92 1.78
C TRP A 119 5.71 -6.01 0.76
N TYR A 120 6.61 -6.97 0.61
CA TYR A 120 6.46 -8.01 -0.41
C TYR A 120 6.53 -9.43 0.13
N ARG A 121 6.91 -9.74 1.38
CA ARG A 121 6.87 -11.14 1.90
C ARG A 121 6.77 -11.16 3.42
N ARG A 122 7.79 -11.72 4.09
CA ARG A 122 8.06 -11.56 5.52
C ARG A 122 9.21 -10.59 5.80
N ASN A 123 9.79 -9.95 4.77
CA ASN A 123 10.89 -8.99 4.92
C ASN A 123 12.01 -9.43 5.92
N LEU A 124 12.34 -10.73 5.96
CA LEU A 124 13.23 -11.33 6.97
C LEU A 124 14.69 -10.88 6.83
N ARG A 125 15.04 -10.26 5.70
CA ARG A 125 16.39 -9.75 5.43
C ARG A 125 16.54 -8.26 5.76
N SER A 126 15.43 -7.56 6.01
CA SER A 126 15.47 -6.16 6.40
C SER A 126 15.97 -6.02 7.85
N PRO A 127 16.77 -4.99 8.16
CA PRO A 127 17.22 -4.75 9.53
C PRO A 127 16.07 -4.22 10.41
N LYS A 128 16.26 -4.17 11.73
CA LYS A 128 15.22 -3.74 12.69
C LYS A 128 14.81 -2.27 12.53
N GLU A 129 15.69 -1.47 11.96
CA GLU A 129 15.48 -0.06 11.66
C GLU A 129 14.62 0.16 10.40
N ALA A 130 14.19 -0.93 9.74
CA ALA A 130 13.27 -0.92 8.62
C ALA A 130 12.00 -1.74 8.95
N PRO A 131 10.89 -1.50 8.22
CA PRO A 131 9.71 -2.34 8.29
C PRO A 131 10.07 -3.80 8.00
N SER A 132 10.00 -4.64 9.04
CA SER A 132 10.49 -6.01 9.01
C SER A 132 9.83 -6.87 10.08
N PHE A 133 9.81 -8.18 9.83
CA PHE A 133 9.37 -9.18 10.82
C PHE A 133 10.23 -9.21 12.09
N HIS A 134 11.48 -8.72 12.03
CA HIS A 134 12.33 -8.61 13.24
C HIS A 134 11.80 -7.59 14.24
N THR A 135 11.08 -6.59 13.74
CA THR A 135 10.50 -5.52 14.56
C THR A 135 9.08 -5.86 14.98
N SER A 136 8.29 -6.45 14.08
CA SER A 136 6.93 -6.91 14.36
C SER A 136 6.41 -7.79 13.23
N ASP A 137 5.56 -8.76 13.58
CA ASP A 137 4.79 -9.59 12.65
C ASP A 137 3.42 -8.98 12.29
N SER A 138 3.15 -7.78 12.80
CA SER A 138 1.90 -7.03 12.61
C SER A 138 2.25 -5.60 12.20
N TRP A 139 1.68 -5.12 11.10
CA TRP A 139 1.96 -3.80 10.55
C TRP A 139 0.71 -3.20 9.91
N VAL A 140 0.42 -1.95 10.28
CA VAL A 140 -0.52 -1.08 9.58
C VAL A 140 0.18 0.19 9.18
N VAL A 141 -0.16 0.70 8.00
CA VAL A 141 0.46 1.90 7.43
C VAL A 141 -0.57 2.82 6.82
N ARG A 142 -0.22 4.10 6.75
CA ARG A 142 -0.99 5.10 6.02
C ARG A 142 -1.09 4.71 4.54
N GLU A 143 -2.29 4.82 3.97
CA GLU A 143 -2.59 4.30 2.63
C GLU A 143 -1.72 4.88 1.51
N ASP A 144 -1.27 6.13 1.63
CA ASP A 144 -0.41 6.80 0.64
C ASP A 144 1.09 6.44 0.77
N ARG A 145 1.46 5.57 1.72
CA ARG A 145 2.76 4.88 1.71
C ARG A 145 2.81 3.82 0.63
N LEU A 146 1.64 3.39 0.16
CA LEU A 146 1.47 2.28 -0.75
C LEU A 146 1.25 2.80 -2.17
N SER A 147 1.71 2.03 -3.16
CA SER A 147 1.41 2.35 -4.57
C SER A 147 -0.07 2.16 -4.92
N ALA A 148 -0.79 1.39 -4.11
CA ALA A 148 -2.24 1.24 -4.11
C ALA A 148 -2.68 0.95 -2.66
N PRO A 149 -3.84 1.44 -2.20
CA PRO A 149 -4.30 1.31 -0.81
C PRO A 149 -4.85 -0.11 -0.52
N LEU A 150 -4.01 -1.10 -0.75
CA LEU A 150 -4.30 -2.52 -0.71
C LEU A 150 -3.37 -3.23 0.27
N THR A 151 -3.92 -4.15 1.05
CA THR A 151 -3.13 -5.15 1.76
C THR A 151 -3.60 -6.55 1.37
N GLY A 152 -2.68 -7.49 1.23
CA GLY A 152 -3.01 -8.89 1.03
C GLY A 152 -2.18 -9.86 1.87
N ILE A 153 -2.79 -11.00 2.14
CA ILE A 153 -2.26 -12.09 2.96
C ILE A 153 -2.40 -13.37 2.14
N TYR A 154 -1.28 -14.00 1.80
CA TYR A 154 -1.20 -15.24 1.04
C TYR A 154 -0.79 -16.39 1.95
N ASN A 155 -1.61 -17.43 2.06
CA ASN A 155 -1.30 -18.66 2.76
C ASN A 155 -0.60 -19.63 1.80
N GLU A 156 0.67 -19.92 2.08
CA GLU A 156 1.51 -20.77 1.22
C GLU A 156 1.05 -22.22 1.18
N LYS A 157 0.42 -22.73 2.24
CA LYS A 157 -0.02 -24.12 2.31
C LYS A 157 -1.28 -24.37 1.53
N ASP A 158 -2.25 -23.48 1.67
CA ASP A 158 -3.54 -23.60 1.03
C ASP A 158 -3.55 -23.01 -0.39
N LYS A 159 -2.50 -22.28 -0.77
CA LYS A 159 -2.41 -21.51 -2.02
C LYS A 159 -3.57 -20.53 -2.20
N ARG A 160 -4.07 -19.99 -1.09
CA ARG A 160 -5.16 -19.01 -1.03
C ARG A 160 -4.66 -17.68 -0.52
N TYR A 161 -5.30 -16.61 -0.95
CA TYR A 161 -5.05 -15.29 -0.41
C TYR A 161 -6.33 -14.52 -0.16
N MET A 162 -6.24 -13.56 0.74
CA MET A 162 -7.26 -12.54 0.94
C MET A 162 -6.64 -11.15 0.79
N THR A 163 -7.41 -10.22 0.22
CA THR A 163 -7.02 -8.80 0.14
C THR A 163 -8.09 -7.90 0.72
N VAL A 164 -7.68 -6.75 1.24
CA VAL A 164 -8.55 -5.58 1.45
C VAL A 164 -8.04 -4.42 0.63
N ASN A 165 -8.95 -3.69 -0.01
CA ASN A 165 -8.64 -2.55 -0.85
C ASN A 165 -9.58 -1.37 -0.58
N ARG A 166 -9.06 -0.14 -0.54
CA ARG A 166 -9.85 1.09 -0.37
C ARG A 166 -10.31 1.64 -1.73
N LEU A 167 -11.62 1.80 -1.94
CA LEU A 167 -12.14 2.22 -3.25
C LEU A 167 -12.39 3.73 -3.38
N ASP A 168 -12.30 4.47 -2.28
CA ASP A 168 -12.61 5.90 -2.26
C ASP A 168 -11.57 6.77 -2.98
N LYS A 169 -11.94 8.02 -3.25
CA LYS A 169 -11.04 9.01 -3.83
C LYS A 169 -10.19 9.69 -2.76
N PHE A 170 -8.90 9.80 -3.04
CA PHE A 170 -7.89 10.41 -2.17
C PHE A 170 -7.71 11.87 -2.57
N THR A 171 -8.52 12.77 -2.02
CA THR A 171 -8.61 14.18 -2.48
C THR A 171 -8.02 15.20 -1.51
N THR A 172 -7.77 14.82 -0.26
CA THR A 172 -7.41 15.79 0.79
C THR A 172 -6.49 15.13 1.81
N ASP A 173 -5.42 15.84 2.19
CA ASP A 173 -4.60 15.50 3.33
C ASP A 173 -4.48 16.72 4.25
N ALA A 174 -4.61 16.48 5.55
CA ALA A 174 -4.51 17.51 6.57
C ALA A 174 -3.12 17.46 7.22
N LEU A 175 -2.52 18.63 7.41
CA LEU A 175 -1.26 18.73 8.13
C LEU A 175 -1.46 18.32 9.60
N THR A 176 -0.46 17.65 10.16
CA THR A 176 -0.35 17.35 11.60
C THR A 176 0.86 18.07 12.18
N THR A 177 0.73 18.61 13.39
CA THR A 177 1.84 19.24 14.13
C THR A 177 2.77 18.22 14.77
N HIS A 178 2.26 17.02 15.05
CA HIS A 178 2.98 15.93 15.71
C HIS A 178 3.18 14.76 14.75
N LYS A 179 4.29 14.02 14.91
CA LYS A 179 4.67 12.89 14.03
C LYS A 179 4.56 11.53 14.71
N GLU A 180 4.13 11.49 15.98
CA GLU A 180 4.05 10.29 16.80
C GLU A 180 2.95 10.43 17.86
N GLY A 181 2.49 9.30 18.40
CA GLY A 181 1.44 9.25 19.40
C GLY A 181 0.04 9.52 18.83
N GLU A 182 -0.84 10.05 19.67
CA GLU A 182 -2.19 10.46 19.26
C GLU A 182 -2.13 11.88 18.67
N VAL A 183 -2.51 12.03 17.41
CA VAL A 183 -2.42 13.31 16.70
C VAL A 183 -3.79 13.78 16.24
N ILE A 184 -4.13 15.05 16.51
CA ILE A 184 -5.36 15.66 16.01
C ILE A 184 -5.04 16.34 14.69
N LEU A 185 -5.79 16.00 13.65
CA LEU A 185 -5.62 16.61 12.34
C LEU A 185 -6.15 18.05 12.36
N SER A 186 -5.41 18.94 11.68
CA SER A 186 -5.80 20.36 11.56
C SER A 186 -7.04 20.58 10.69
N GLY A 187 -7.47 19.56 9.93
CA GLY A 187 -8.60 19.61 9.02
C GLY A 187 -9.07 18.22 8.60
N LYS A 188 -9.83 18.17 7.51
CA LYS A 188 -10.33 16.90 6.93
C LYS A 188 -9.21 16.19 6.17
N THR A 189 -9.18 14.87 6.25
CA THR A 189 -8.32 14.00 5.43
C THR A 189 -9.17 12.99 4.69
N SER A 190 -8.61 12.44 3.62
CA SER A 190 -9.11 11.25 2.92
C SER A 190 -8.24 10.02 3.19
N LEU A 191 -7.16 10.17 3.96
CA LEU A 191 -6.20 9.11 4.27
C LEU A 191 -6.66 8.27 5.46
N GLY A 192 -6.92 7.00 5.20
CA GLY A 192 -7.03 5.94 6.18
C GLY A 192 -5.73 5.17 6.33
N PHE A 193 -5.86 3.93 6.80
CA PHE A 193 -4.77 2.98 6.91
C PHE A 193 -5.21 1.58 6.50
N THR A 194 -4.24 0.76 6.12
CA THR A 194 -4.42 -0.66 5.84
C THR A 194 -3.16 -1.43 6.27
N GLY A 195 -3.31 -2.73 6.50
CA GLY A 195 -2.23 -3.59 6.92
C GLY A 195 -2.68 -4.99 7.30
N PHE A 196 -1.78 -5.70 7.98
CA PHE A 196 -2.00 -7.07 8.44
C PHE A 196 -1.58 -7.20 9.90
N GLU A 197 -2.23 -8.09 10.62
CA GLU A 197 -1.95 -8.33 12.03
C GLU A 197 -1.95 -9.83 12.36
N ASN A 198 -1.17 -10.19 13.38
CA ASN A 198 -1.20 -11.51 14.02
C ASN A 198 -2.17 -11.46 15.22
N GLN A 199 -3.36 -12.03 15.05
CA GLN A 199 -4.35 -12.15 16.11
C GLN A 199 -4.31 -13.57 16.68
N ASN A 200 -3.50 -13.76 17.73
CA ASN A 200 -3.36 -15.03 18.44
C ASN A 200 -3.02 -16.22 17.51
N GLY A 201 -2.10 -16.01 16.56
CA GLY A 201 -1.67 -17.02 15.59
C GLY A 201 -2.51 -17.06 14.31
N VAL A 202 -3.53 -16.21 14.17
CA VAL A 202 -4.36 -16.09 12.97
C VAL A 202 -4.06 -14.78 12.25
N ALA A 203 -3.82 -14.83 10.95
CA ALA A 203 -3.60 -13.62 10.15
C ALA A 203 -4.92 -12.86 9.93
N ALA A 204 -4.91 -11.55 10.15
CA ALA A 204 -6.06 -10.68 9.93
C ALA A 204 -5.69 -9.51 9.02
N LEU A 205 -6.60 -9.16 8.11
CA LEU A 205 -6.54 -7.88 7.39
C LEU A 205 -6.95 -6.78 8.38
N SER A 206 -6.25 -5.65 8.38
CA SER A 206 -6.51 -4.52 9.27
C SER A 206 -6.65 -3.23 8.45
N PHE A 207 -7.67 -2.43 8.72
CA PHE A 207 -7.93 -1.20 7.98
C PHE A 207 -8.80 -0.24 8.77
N GLY A 208 -8.76 1.05 8.43
CA GLY A 208 -9.54 2.05 9.16
C GLY A 208 -9.33 3.48 8.71
N PHE A 209 -9.89 4.42 9.47
CA PHE A 209 -9.87 5.84 9.16
C PHE A 209 -10.04 6.74 10.41
N PRO A 210 -9.33 7.87 10.53
CA PRO A 210 -8.24 8.30 9.66
C PRO A 210 -6.96 7.50 9.95
N TYR A 211 -5.87 7.82 9.26
CA TYR A 211 -4.67 6.97 9.26
C TYR A 211 -4.08 6.62 10.64
N GLU A 212 -3.45 5.45 10.68
CA GLU A 212 -2.64 4.91 11.77
C GLU A 212 -1.40 4.25 11.14
N GLU A 213 -0.24 4.40 11.78
CA GLU A 213 0.95 3.61 11.46
C GLU A 213 1.42 2.93 12.75
N ALA A 214 1.43 1.60 12.75
CA ALA A 214 1.81 0.81 13.90
C ALA A 214 2.52 -0.48 13.46
N PRO A 215 3.46 -1.01 14.27
CA PRO A 215 3.88 -0.52 15.59
C PRO A 215 4.84 0.68 15.54
N ARG A 216 5.25 1.09 14.33
CA ARG A 216 6.19 2.17 14.06
C ARG A 216 5.78 2.89 12.78
N SER A 217 6.16 4.16 12.67
CA SER A 217 6.05 4.94 11.44
C SER A 217 7.35 4.89 10.64
N TYR A 218 7.28 4.52 9.36
CA TYR A 218 8.46 4.55 8.48
C TYR A 218 8.62 5.92 7.84
N ILE A 219 9.57 6.71 8.35
CA ILE A 219 9.74 8.11 7.95
C ILE A 219 10.76 8.29 6.82
N ARG A 220 11.81 7.48 6.78
CA ARG A 220 12.83 7.44 5.72
C ARG A 220 13.68 6.19 5.85
N LYS A 221 14.58 5.97 4.88
CA LYS A 221 15.50 4.82 4.83
C LYS A 221 16.11 4.51 6.20
N LEU A 222 15.85 3.29 6.67
CA LEU A 222 16.34 2.73 7.94
C LEU A 222 16.05 3.63 9.16
N THR A 223 14.91 4.33 9.16
CA THR A 223 14.49 5.14 10.32
C THR A 223 13.03 4.89 10.63
N LEU A 224 12.77 4.26 11.79
CA LEU A 224 11.44 4.04 12.33
C LEU A 224 11.15 5.01 13.48
N ALA A 225 10.15 5.86 13.31
CA ALA A 225 9.58 6.66 14.38
C ALA A 225 8.59 5.83 15.21
N PRO A 226 8.26 6.25 16.45
CA PRO A 226 7.16 5.65 17.20
C PRO A 226 5.84 5.68 16.43
N LYS A 227 4.91 4.78 16.80
CA LYS A 227 3.59 4.71 16.17
C LYS A 227 2.84 6.05 16.21
N VAL A 228 1.95 6.25 15.25
CA VAL A 228 1.06 7.42 15.17
C VAL A 228 -0.38 6.96 14.94
N LYS A 229 -1.34 7.62 15.59
CA LYS A 229 -2.77 7.44 15.40
C LYS A 229 -3.44 8.79 15.21
N ALA A 230 -4.00 9.04 14.04
CA ALA A 230 -4.66 10.30 13.74
C ALA A 230 -6.11 10.32 14.21
N PHE A 231 -6.60 11.51 14.56
CA PHE A 231 -7.98 11.77 14.92
C PHE A 231 -8.50 12.96 14.12
N GLN A 232 -9.65 12.79 13.45
CA GLN A 232 -10.31 13.83 12.69
C GLN A 232 -11.54 14.32 13.44
N LEU A 233 -11.79 15.63 13.43
CA LEU A 233 -13.05 16.21 13.89
C LEU A 233 -14.18 15.84 12.92
N LEU A 234 -15.26 15.28 13.45
CA LEU A 234 -16.55 15.19 12.78
C LEU A 234 -17.53 16.07 13.56
N LYS A 235 -18.09 17.10 12.90
CA LYS A 235 -19.05 17.99 13.56
C LYS A 235 -20.42 17.35 13.66
N LYS A 236 -21.23 17.76 14.63
CA LYS A 236 -22.61 17.31 14.79
C LYS A 236 -23.39 17.38 13.48
N GLY A 237 -23.99 16.25 13.11
CA GLY A 237 -24.77 16.10 11.87
C GLY A 237 -23.94 15.80 10.62
N GLU A 238 -22.61 15.91 10.67
CA GLU A 238 -21.74 15.44 9.60
C GLU A 238 -21.65 13.91 9.61
N ASN A 239 -21.43 13.35 8.43
CA ASN A 239 -21.13 11.94 8.24
C ASN A 239 -19.90 11.77 7.36
N ILE A 240 -19.27 10.60 7.49
CA ILE A 240 -18.26 10.12 6.56
C ILE A 240 -18.69 8.77 6.00
N MET A 241 -18.53 8.63 4.69
CA MET A 241 -18.80 7.41 3.94
C MET A 241 -17.46 6.81 3.52
N LEU A 242 -17.30 5.51 3.72
CA LEU A 242 -16.06 4.79 3.42
C LEU A 242 -16.41 3.45 2.76
N THR A 243 -15.91 3.16 1.55
CA THR A 243 -16.03 1.85 0.89
C THR A 243 -14.71 1.05 0.85
N TRP A 244 -14.73 -0.18 1.39
CA TRP A 244 -13.65 -1.16 1.21
C TRP A 244 -14.13 -2.36 0.40
N GLU A 245 -13.23 -2.97 -0.37
CA GLU A 245 -13.43 -4.25 -1.03
C GLU A 245 -12.57 -5.33 -0.37
N ILE A 246 -13.17 -6.46 -0.02
CA ILE A 246 -12.46 -7.66 0.42
C ILE A 246 -12.65 -8.75 -0.64
N SER A 247 -11.57 -9.41 -1.02
CA SER A 247 -11.62 -10.56 -1.93
C SER A 247 -10.84 -11.74 -1.37
N GLU A 248 -11.28 -12.95 -1.68
CA GLU A 248 -10.55 -14.20 -1.44
C GLU A 248 -10.41 -14.95 -2.76
N ASN A 249 -9.20 -15.46 -3.03
CA ASN A 249 -8.93 -16.22 -4.25
C ASN A 249 -7.73 -17.16 -4.04
N SER A 250 -7.33 -17.88 -5.08
CA SER A 250 -6.15 -18.76 -5.10
C SER A 250 -5.08 -18.25 -6.06
N ALA A 251 -3.81 -18.56 -5.77
CA ALA A 251 -2.68 -18.32 -6.65
C ALA A 251 -1.65 -19.45 -6.52
N ASP A 252 -0.99 -19.79 -7.62
CA ASP A 252 -0.08 -20.96 -7.66
C ASP A 252 1.10 -20.85 -6.69
N ASP A 253 1.60 -19.63 -6.54
CA ASP A 253 2.61 -19.23 -5.60
C ASP A 253 2.44 -17.75 -5.22
N PHE A 254 3.35 -17.26 -4.38
CA PHE A 254 3.32 -15.88 -3.92
C PHE A 254 3.55 -14.84 -5.02
N SER A 255 4.40 -15.14 -6.01
CA SER A 255 4.67 -14.23 -7.13
C SER A 255 3.43 -14.09 -8.01
N ASP A 256 2.71 -15.18 -8.22
CA ASP A 256 1.44 -15.19 -8.94
C ASP A 256 0.36 -14.37 -8.21
N PHE A 257 0.28 -14.48 -6.87
CA PHE A 257 -0.56 -13.62 -6.05
C PHE A 257 -0.19 -12.12 -6.22
N VAL A 258 1.09 -11.77 -6.16
CA VAL A 258 1.54 -10.37 -6.34
C VAL A 258 1.18 -9.86 -7.73
N ARG A 259 1.30 -10.69 -8.76
CA ARG A 259 0.85 -10.36 -10.13
C ARG A 259 -0.64 -10.04 -10.16
N HIS A 260 -1.48 -10.93 -9.62
CA HIS A 260 -2.93 -10.70 -9.54
C HIS A 260 -3.28 -9.41 -8.79
N ALA A 261 -2.62 -9.13 -7.67
CA ALA A 261 -2.87 -7.93 -6.88
C ALA A 261 -2.47 -6.64 -7.64
N TRP A 262 -1.37 -6.67 -8.41
CA TRP A 262 -0.94 -5.55 -9.24
C TRP A 262 -1.86 -5.31 -10.44
N GLU A 263 -2.23 -6.36 -11.17
CA GLU A 263 -3.19 -6.27 -12.29
C GLU A 263 -4.51 -5.68 -11.80
N TYR A 264 -5.05 -6.23 -10.70
CA TYR A 264 -6.26 -5.70 -10.08
C TYR A 264 -6.13 -4.22 -9.67
N SER A 265 -5.01 -3.84 -9.04
CA SER A 265 -4.77 -2.44 -8.65
C SER A 265 -4.72 -1.53 -9.88
N TYR A 266 -4.02 -1.94 -10.93
CA TYR A 266 -3.89 -1.17 -12.17
C TYR A 266 -5.26 -0.96 -12.84
N ASP A 267 -6.05 -2.03 -12.95
CA ASP A 267 -7.40 -1.97 -13.54
C ASP A 267 -8.37 -1.13 -12.70
N THR A 268 -8.27 -1.23 -11.38
CA THR A 268 -9.17 -0.52 -10.44
C THR A 268 -8.90 0.98 -10.41
N TYR A 269 -7.63 1.38 -10.31
CA TYR A 269 -7.26 2.78 -10.17
C TYR A 269 -6.99 3.48 -11.50
N ALA A 270 -6.79 2.70 -12.58
CA ALA A 270 -6.52 3.19 -13.93
C ALA A 270 -5.58 4.40 -13.94
N PRO A 271 -4.35 4.28 -13.37
CA PRO A 271 -3.46 5.41 -13.18
C PRO A 271 -3.17 6.06 -14.54
N LYS A 272 -3.31 7.38 -14.60
CA LYS A 272 -3.03 8.15 -15.80
C LYS A 272 -1.57 8.61 -15.80
N PRO A 273 -0.97 8.80 -17.00
CA PRO A 273 0.29 9.53 -17.10
C PRO A 273 0.20 10.86 -16.34
N VAL A 274 1.26 11.19 -15.62
CA VAL A 274 1.35 12.46 -14.89
C VAL A 274 1.44 13.58 -15.92
N ASP A 275 0.55 14.57 -15.80
CA ASP A 275 0.67 15.79 -16.57
C ASP A 275 1.88 16.58 -16.06
N THR A 276 2.86 16.78 -16.94
CA THR A 276 4.14 17.39 -16.59
C THR A 276 4.47 18.45 -17.63
N PRO A 277 4.96 19.63 -17.21
CA PRO A 277 5.34 20.69 -18.15
C PRO A 277 6.59 20.32 -18.97
N TYR A 278 7.30 19.27 -18.59
CA TYR A 278 8.54 18.85 -19.25
C TYR A 278 8.25 17.84 -20.35
N SER A 279 8.68 18.13 -21.57
CA SER A 279 8.63 17.13 -22.64
C SER A 279 9.73 16.08 -22.46
N ILE A 280 9.52 14.88 -23.01
CA ILE A 280 10.55 13.84 -23.06
C ILE A 280 11.82 14.38 -23.75
N SER A 281 11.67 15.21 -24.79
CA SER A 281 12.78 15.83 -25.51
C SER A 281 13.59 16.75 -24.60
N ASP A 282 12.92 17.65 -23.87
CA ASP A 282 13.58 18.61 -22.97
C ASP A 282 14.31 17.89 -21.84
N MET A 283 13.69 16.84 -21.29
CA MET A 283 14.31 16.02 -20.27
C MET A 283 15.52 15.26 -20.81
N LYS A 284 15.42 14.61 -21.97
CA LYS A 284 16.56 13.92 -22.59
C LYS A 284 17.70 14.90 -22.89
N GLN A 285 17.41 16.05 -23.49
CA GLN A 285 18.40 17.09 -23.77
C GLN A 285 19.08 17.58 -22.49
N THR A 286 18.31 17.93 -21.47
CA THR A 286 18.83 18.44 -20.20
C THR A 286 19.68 17.40 -19.49
N LEU A 287 19.18 16.16 -19.35
CA LEU A 287 19.91 15.08 -18.67
C LEU A 287 21.18 14.66 -19.44
N SER A 288 21.16 14.70 -20.77
CA SER A 288 22.34 14.36 -21.58
C SER A 288 23.50 15.35 -21.42
N ASN A 289 23.24 16.59 -21.02
CA ASN A 289 24.32 17.54 -20.72
C ASN A 289 25.19 17.09 -19.54
N TYR A 290 24.65 16.32 -18.60
CA TYR A 290 25.46 15.72 -17.54
C TYR A 290 26.52 14.78 -18.12
N PHE A 291 26.18 13.94 -19.10
CA PHE A 291 27.12 12.98 -19.72
C PHE A 291 28.26 13.68 -20.48
N VAL A 292 28.00 14.87 -21.03
CA VAL A 292 29.02 15.71 -21.67
C VAL A 292 29.89 16.39 -20.63
N ASN A 293 29.27 17.15 -19.71
CA ASN A 293 29.97 18.06 -18.83
C ASN A 293 30.70 17.36 -17.68
N SER A 294 30.29 16.14 -17.33
CA SER A 294 30.95 15.34 -16.29
C SER A 294 32.13 14.51 -16.83
N LEU A 295 32.37 14.47 -18.15
CA LEU A 295 33.45 13.63 -18.66
C LEU A 295 34.82 14.17 -18.22
N VAL A 296 35.55 13.34 -17.49
CA VAL A 296 36.94 13.54 -17.11
C VAL A 296 37.76 12.63 -18.01
N SER A 297 38.63 13.21 -18.82
CA SER A 297 39.55 12.44 -19.67
C SER A 297 40.97 12.91 -19.43
N LYS A 298 41.76 12.06 -18.77
CA LYS A 298 43.21 12.19 -18.62
C LYS A 298 43.87 10.96 -19.25
N PRO A 299 45.14 11.02 -19.68
CA PRO A 299 45.80 9.94 -20.45
C PRO A 299 45.71 8.54 -19.83
N GLU A 300 45.51 8.44 -18.52
CA GLU A 300 45.51 7.18 -17.76
C GLU A 300 44.10 6.74 -17.32
N LEU A 301 43.10 7.62 -17.38
CA LEU A 301 41.76 7.32 -16.85
C LEU A 301 40.69 8.25 -17.46
N THR A 302 39.65 7.63 -18.04
CA THR A 302 38.46 8.32 -18.54
C THR A 302 37.20 7.83 -17.83
N TYR A 303 36.38 8.76 -17.33
CA TYR A 303 35.15 8.46 -16.60
C TYR A 303 34.27 9.72 -16.47
N ASN A 304 32.98 9.55 -16.17
CA ASN A 304 32.10 10.65 -15.79
C ASN A 304 32.17 10.93 -14.28
N SER A 305 32.41 12.18 -13.88
CA SER A 305 32.45 12.61 -12.48
C SER A 305 31.07 12.59 -11.83
N GLY A 306 30.99 12.10 -10.59
CA GLY A 306 29.80 12.24 -9.76
C GLY A 306 29.53 13.71 -9.40
N VAL A 307 28.28 14.04 -9.05
CA VAL A 307 27.83 15.42 -8.76
C VAL A 307 28.67 16.11 -7.65
N GLY A 308 29.23 15.35 -6.70
CA GLY A 308 30.10 15.87 -5.64
C GLY A 308 31.61 15.61 -5.82
N LEU A 309 32.04 14.93 -6.89
CA LEU A 309 33.44 14.54 -7.04
C LEU A 309 34.24 15.59 -7.82
N ARG A 310 35.19 16.25 -7.12
CA ARG A 310 36.19 17.11 -7.74
C ARG A 310 37.34 16.27 -8.30
N THR A 311 37.39 16.14 -9.61
CA THR A 311 38.32 15.25 -10.33
C THR A 311 39.48 16.02 -10.98
N ASP A 312 39.38 17.34 -11.01
CA ASP A 312 40.37 18.27 -11.51
C ASP A 312 41.55 18.42 -10.52
N ASP A 313 41.25 18.62 -9.23
CA ASP A 313 42.25 18.85 -8.18
C ASP A 313 42.21 17.87 -7.01
N CYS A 314 41.31 16.87 -7.06
CA CYS A 314 41.13 15.82 -6.04
C CYS A 314 40.92 16.36 -4.61
N LYS A 315 40.56 17.63 -4.45
CA LYS A 315 40.28 18.20 -3.13
C LYS A 315 38.94 17.71 -2.64
N SER A 316 38.86 17.40 -1.33
CA SER A 316 37.59 17.17 -0.68
C SER A 316 36.71 18.42 -0.84
N ASN A 317 35.47 18.23 -1.31
CA ASN A 317 34.46 19.28 -1.36
C ASN A 317 33.75 19.45 0.00
N GLY A 318 34.19 18.76 1.05
CA GLY A 318 33.54 18.75 2.37
C GLY A 318 32.38 17.78 2.47
N GLU A 319 32.14 16.94 1.47
CA GLU A 319 31.10 15.90 1.47
C GLU A 319 31.75 14.51 1.52
N ALA A 320 31.21 13.61 2.35
CA ALA A 320 31.59 12.21 2.39
C ALA A 320 30.36 11.37 2.03
N GLU A 321 30.41 10.71 0.88
CA GLU A 321 29.32 9.87 0.40
C GLU A 321 29.71 8.40 0.54
N ILE A 322 28.98 7.67 1.38
CA ILE A 322 29.15 6.22 1.58
C ILE A 322 27.80 5.56 1.31
N GLY A 323 27.62 5.02 0.10
CA GLY A 323 26.40 4.31 -0.30
C GLY A 323 26.01 4.43 -1.78
N PHE A 324 24.87 3.82 -2.12
CA PHE A 324 24.44 3.50 -3.49
C PHE A 324 23.87 4.71 -4.26
N VAL A 325 24.55 5.14 -5.33
CA VAL A 325 24.03 6.04 -6.38
C VAL A 325 23.16 5.21 -7.33
N GLY A 326 21.85 5.15 -7.06
CA GLY A 326 20.89 4.43 -7.88
C GLY A 326 20.68 5.10 -9.24
N ARG A 327 21.35 4.54 -10.27
CA ARG A 327 21.18 4.72 -11.73
C ARG A 327 19.68 4.72 -12.12
N VAL A 328 19.20 5.48 -13.10
CA VAL A 328 19.58 5.46 -14.53
C VAL A 328 19.58 6.87 -15.12
N LEU A 329 20.72 7.55 -15.05
CA LEU A 329 21.03 8.65 -15.96
C LEU A 329 21.86 8.01 -17.08
N LEU A 330 21.30 7.98 -18.29
CA LEU A 330 21.95 7.72 -19.58
C LEU A 330 23.30 6.95 -19.49
N ASN A 331 23.29 5.63 -19.69
CA ASN A 331 24.55 4.87 -19.84
C ASN A 331 25.22 5.22 -21.19
N SER A 332 26.50 4.88 -21.39
CA SER A 332 27.23 5.22 -22.61
C SER A 332 26.55 4.71 -23.89
N PHE A 333 25.88 3.56 -23.83
CA PHE A 333 25.11 3.04 -24.97
C PHE A 333 23.92 3.95 -25.32
N ASN A 334 23.08 4.28 -24.34
CA ASN A 334 21.93 5.17 -24.53
C ASN A 334 22.36 6.59 -24.92
N ALA A 335 23.52 7.06 -24.43
CA ALA A 335 24.09 8.35 -24.78
C ALA A 335 24.57 8.38 -26.22
N TRP A 336 25.19 7.29 -26.68
CA TRP A 336 25.61 7.12 -28.07
C TRP A 336 24.41 7.06 -29.01
N GLU A 337 23.39 6.25 -28.70
CA GLU A 337 22.15 6.19 -29.49
C GLU A 337 21.48 7.57 -29.58
N TYR A 338 21.32 8.25 -28.45
CA TYR A 338 20.73 9.58 -28.44
C TYR A 338 21.58 10.62 -29.19
N GLY A 339 22.91 10.49 -29.13
CA GLY A 339 23.84 11.31 -29.90
C GLY A 339 23.66 11.14 -31.41
N TRP A 340 23.39 9.93 -31.88
CA TRP A 340 23.02 9.67 -33.29
C TRP A 340 21.64 10.21 -33.64
N GLU A 341 20.63 9.98 -32.80
CA GLU A 341 19.26 10.48 -33.02
C GLU A 341 19.20 12.02 -33.13
N THR A 342 20.01 12.72 -32.33
CA THR A 342 19.99 14.19 -32.22
C THR A 342 21.18 14.89 -32.89
N ASN A 343 22.04 14.11 -33.54
CA ASN A 343 23.26 14.57 -34.18
C ASN A 343 24.20 15.40 -33.26
N ARG A 344 24.33 14.97 -32.00
CA ARG A 344 25.24 15.56 -31.00
C ARG A 344 26.55 14.78 -30.97
N GLU A 345 27.56 15.28 -31.70
CA GLU A 345 28.87 14.64 -31.79
C GLU A 345 29.55 14.44 -30.43
N GLU A 346 29.38 15.39 -29.51
CA GLU A 346 29.97 15.29 -28.18
C GLU A 346 29.45 14.08 -27.39
N LEU A 347 28.21 13.65 -27.61
CA LEU A 347 27.68 12.43 -27.00
C LEU A 347 28.22 11.18 -27.68
N LYS A 348 28.37 11.20 -29.01
CA LYS A 348 28.90 10.07 -29.78
C LYS A 348 30.35 9.78 -29.39
N GLU A 349 31.18 10.82 -29.36
CA GLU A 349 32.60 10.70 -29.03
C GLU A 349 32.83 10.33 -27.57
N ASN A 350 32.13 10.96 -26.64
CA ASN A 350 32.31 10.69 -25.21
C ASN A 350 31.87 9.28 -24.82
N SER A 351 30.89 8.71 -25.53
CA SER A 351 30.39 7.36 -25.25
C SER A 351 31.36 6.24 -25.67
N LEU A 352 32.34 6.55 -26.51
CA LEU A 352 33.37 5.60 -26.98
C LEU A 352 34.63 5.61 -26.10
N LYS A 353 34.71 6.53 -25.14
CA LYS A 353 35.82 6.66 -24.19
C LYS A 353 35.46 6.01 -22.87
#